data_AF-A0A0J1FWR5-F1
#
_entry.id   AF-A0A0J1FWR5-F1
#
_cell.length_a   1.000
_cell.length_b   1.000
_cell.length_c   1.000
_cell.angle_alpha   90.00
_cell.angle_beta   90.00
_cell.angle_gamma   90.00
#
_symmetry.space_group_name_H-M   'P 1'
#
loop_
_entity.id
_entity.type
_entity.pdbx_description
1 polymer ?
#
loop_
_entity_poly.entity_id
_entity_poly.type
_entity_poly.pdbx_seq_one_letter_code
_entity_poly.pdbx_strand_id
1 'polypeptide(L)'
;MNGIDCATKLTPANVQALKSAGIKAVGRYLGRNLWNGLTVTEAKAILDAGLALFLILELSPTKSSYFNYLRGISDAQFALAEAEYLGAPKGIAIYFTVDYEAQPEDMPAIKEYLRGVHTVLTGKYLVGIYGSYAVMVAAKSADYPPDRYFQTYAWSYGKQAPNHIYQYSNNVTVAGVACDKDYVNDDAGLWIVETTANTAVEKGSENMNLEVAVLMDTEEDFWSAIDVSRSNGNCALFVRPSHNATPPADAMKAKHLITVGGATTGHPNETLLSGDDKFGTAAAVKKYLG
;
A
#
# COMPACT_ATOMS: atom_id res chain seq x y z
N MET A 1 -7.49 -16.41 -10.97
CA MET A 1 -6.97 -17.67 -10.41
C MET A 1 -7.74 -18.10 -9.16
N ASN A 2 -7.61 -19.37 -8.75
CA ASN A 2 -8.20 -19.87 -7.50
C ASN A 2 -7.44 -19.32 -6.30
N GLY A 3 -8.13 -18.61 -5.42
CA GLY A 3 -7.61 -18.12 -4.16
C GLY A 3 -8.47 -18.55 -2.97
N ILE A 4 -7.94 -18.30 -1.78
CA ILE A 4 -8.68 -18.35 -0.53
C ILE A 4 -8.28 -17.16 0.32
N ASP A 5 -9.11 -16.79 1.28
CA ASP A 5 -8.73 -16.03 2.46
C ASP A 5 -9.04 -16.86 3.71
N CYS A 6 -8.25 -16.71 4.77
CA CYS A 6 -8.47 -17.49 5.97
C CYS A 6 -7.98 -16.78 7.22
N ALA A 7 -8.68 -16.99 8.33
CA ALA A 7 -8.21 -16.57 9.65
C ALA A 7 -7.25 -17.60 10.29
N THR A 8 -7.27 -18.85 9.81
CA THR A 8 -6.34 -19.90 10.26
C THR A 8 -4.90 -19.52 9.96
N LYS A 9 -4.02 -19.59 10.98
CA LYS A 9 -2.57 -19.45 10.79
C LYS A 9 -2.03 -20.66 10.04
N LEU A 10 -1.37 -20.41 8.92
CA LEU A 10 -0.86 -21.44 8.03
C LEU A 10 0.53 -21.88 8.45
N THR A 11 0.71 -23.20 8.57
CA THR A 11 2.03 -23.83 8.65
C THR A 11 2.56 -24.14 7.26
N PRO A 12 3.88 -24.41 7.09
CA PRO A 12 4.41 -24.87 5.80
C PRO A 12 3.68 -26.10 5.23
N ALA A 13 3.25 -27.02 6.09
CA ALA A 13 2.47 -28.19 5.67
C ALA A 13 1.08 -27.79 5.10
N ASN A 14 0.40 -26.83 5.74
CA ASN A 14 -0.86 -26.30 5.22
C ASN A 14 -0.66 -25.65 3.86
N VAL A 15 0.38 -24.82 3.70
CA VAL A 15 0.70 -24.13 2.45
C VAL A 15 0.92 -25.12 1.31
N GLN A 16 1.71 -26.18 1.53
CA GLN A 16 1.94 -27.21 0.50
C GLN A 16 0.66 -27.99 0.15
N ALA A 17 -0.18 -28.28 1.13
CA ALA A 17 -1.46 -28.95 0.91
C ALA A 17 -2.42 -28.07 0.10
N LEU A 18 -2.51 -26.77 0.40
CA LEU A 18 -3.29 -25.79 -0.36
C LEU A 18 -2.80 -25.66 -1.81
N LYS A 19 -1.47 -25.54 -2.00
CA LYS A 19 -0.87 -25.52 -3.34
C LYS A 19 -1.21 -26.78 -4.13
N SER A 20 -1.09 -27.95 -3.51
CA SER A 20 -1.44 -29.25 -4.14
C SER A 20 -2.92 -29.35 -4.48
N ALA A 21 -3.79 -28.68 -3.71
CA ALA A 21 -5.21 -28.54 -4.00
C ALA A 21 -5.53 -27.49 -5.08
N GLY A 22 -4.51 -26.87 -5.70
CA GLY A 22 -4.66 -25.94 -6.82
C GLY A 22 -4.93 -24.49 -6.40
N ILE A 23 -4.74 -24.14 -5.13
CA ILE A 23 -4.74 -22.74 -4.68
C ILE A 23 -3.50 -22.04 -5.22
N LYS A 24 -3.67 -20.81 -5.70
CA LYS A 24 -2.61 -19.97 -6.25
C LYS A 24 -2.38 -18.67 -5.47
N ALA A 25 -3.39 -18.20 -4.75
CA ALA A 25 -3.33 -16.97 -3.95
C ALA A 25 -3.97 -17.18 -2.58
N VAL A 26 -3.42 -16.55 -1.55
CA VAL A 26 -3.90 -16.61 -0.17
C VAL A 26 -4.06 -15.20 0.40
N GLY A 27 -5.23 -14.90 0.95
CA GLY A 27 -5.53 -13.68 1.70
C GLY A 27 -5.27 -13.89 3.18
N ARG A 28 -4.47 -13.00 3.79
CA ARG A 28 -4.17 -13.06 5.23
C ARG A 28 -4.28 -11.70 5.90
N TYR A 29 -4.66 -11.75 7.17
CA TYR A 29 -4.99 -10.57 7.96
C TYR A 29 -3.74 -9.91 8.56
N LEU A 30 -3.66 -8.59 8.48
CA LEU A 30 -2.68 -7.78 9.18
C LEU A 30 -2.99 -7.71 10.68
N GLY A 31 -1.94 -7.48 11.48
CA GLY A 31 -2.03 -7.34 12.93
C GLY A 31 -1.36 -8.49 13.67
N ARG A 32 -0.04 -8.42 13.83
CA ARG A 32 0.81 -9.46 14.44
C ARG A 32 0.39 -9.90 15.85
N ASN A 33 -0.32 -9.03 16.58
CA ASN A 33 -0.82 -9.27 17.93
C ASN A 33 -2.28 -9.74 17.96
N LEU A 34 -2.93 -9.87 16.81
CA LEU A 34 -4.28 -10.41 16.67
C LEU A 34 -4.21 -11.94 16.54
N TRP A 35 -5.30 -12.58 16.93
CA TRP A 35 -5.40 -14.04 16.93
C TRP A 35 -5.28 -14.66 15.52
N ASN A 36 -5.72 -13.94 14.48
CA ASN A 36 -5.70 -14.33 13.07
C ASN A 36 -4.54 -13.69 12.26
N GLY A 37 -3.72 -12.85 12.92
CA GLY A 37 -2.69 -12.05 12.28
C GLY A 37 -1.60 -12.87 11.59
N LEU A 38 -1.25 -12.46 10.38
CA LEU A 38 -0.15 -12.96 9.57
C LEU A 38 1.19 -12.75 10.30
N THR A 39 2.07 -13.74 10.23
CA THR A 39 3.43 -13.64 10.76
C THR A 39 4.47 -13.60 9.64
N VAL A 40 5.67 -13.10 9.92
CA VAL A 40 6.79 -13.10 8.96
C VAL A 40 7.12 -14.52 8.47
N THR A 41 7.15 -15.49 9.39
CA THR A 41 7.41 -16.91 9.05
C THR A 41 6.33 -17.49 8.15
N GLU A 42 5.06 -17.15 8.41
CA GLU A 42 3.92 -17.59 7.60
C GLU A 42 3.95 -16.94 6.20
N ALA A 43 4.17 -15.63 6.11
CA ALA A 43 4.32 -14.93 4.83
C ALA A 43 5.44 -15.54 3.99
N LYS A 44 6.60 -15.79 4.61
CA LYS A 44 7.73 -16.46 3.96
C LYS A 44 7.35 -17.87 3.47
N ALA A 45 6.65 -18.67 4.28
CA ALA A 45 6.24 -20.02 3.88
C ALA A 45 5.29 -20.00 2.67
N ILE A 46 4.33 -19.06 2.62
CA ILE A 46 3.41 -18.88 1.49
C ILE A 46 4.18 -18.52 0.22
N LEU A 47 5.04 -17.51 0.32
CA LEU A 47 5.82 -16.96 -0.79
C LEU A 47 6.86 -17.95 -1.32
N ASP A 48 7.64 -18.60 -0.45
CA ASP A 48 8.63 -19.61 -0.83
C ASP A 48 7.97 -20.82 -1.52
N ALA A 49 6.71 -21.13 -1.20
CA ALA A 49 5.95 -22.15 -1.91
C ALA A 49 5.48 -21.71 -3.30
N GLY A 50 5.66 -20.44 -3.68
CA GLY A 50 5.23 -19.87 -4.96
C GLY A 50 3.74 -19.53 -5.01
N LEU A 51 3.09 -19.38 -3.86
CA LEU A 51 1.73 -18.83 -3.79
C LEU A 51 1.79 -17.30 -3.69
N ALA A 52 0.85 -16.63 -4.34
CA ALA A 52 0.64 -15.20 -4.16
C ALA A 52 -0.03 -14.91 -2.81
N LEU A 53 0.25 -13.74 -2.24
CA LEU A 53 -0.30 -13.28 -0.98
C LEU A 53 -0.99 -11.93 -1.17
N PHE A 54 -2.17 -11.72 -0.57
CA PHE A 54 -2.80 -10.41 -0.46
C PHE A 54 -3.16 -10.08 0.99
N LEU A 55 -3.09 -8.80 1.33
CA LEU A 55 -3.17 -8.33 2.71
C LEU A 55 -4.56 -7.76 3.01
N ILE A 56 -5.14 -8.17 4.14
CA ILE A 56 -6.46 -7.75 4.59
C ILE A 56 -6.32 -7.03 5.93
N LEU A 57 -7.00 -5.90 6.11
CA LEU A 57 -7.17 -5.29 7.43
C LEU A 57 -8.64 -5.37 7.86
N GLU A 58 -8.87 -5.98 9.02
CA GLU A 58 -10.17 -6.11 9.65
C GLU A 58 -10.04 -5.94 11.17
N LEU A 59 -10.44 -4.77 11.68
CA LEU A 59 -10.39 -4.43 13.11
C LEU A 59 -11.80 -4.27 13.70
N SER A 60 -12.69 -5.20 13.35
CA SER A 60 -14.13 -5.23 13.65
C SER A 60 -15.00 -4.14 12.98
N PRO A 61 -14.94 -3.97 11.65
CA PRO A 61 -15.71 -2.97 10.91
C PRO A 61 -17.15 -3.42 10.61
N THR A 62 -17.89 -3.83 11.65
CA THR A 62 -19.17 -4.55 11.54
C THR A 62 -20.41 -3.66 11.70
N LYS A 63 -20.23 -2.33 11.69
CA LYS A 63 -21.31 -1.35 11.83
C LYS A 63 -20.89 0.03 11.34
N SER A 64 -21.87 0.82 10.89
CA SER A 64 -21.68 2.19 10.37
C SER A 64 -20.84 3.12 11.27
N SER A 65 -21.04 3.08 12.60
CA SER A 65 -20.32 3.94 13.55
C SER A 65 -18.82 3.64 13.66
N TYR A 66 -18.35 2.53 13.08
CA TYR A 66 -16.93 2.27 12.90
C TYR A 66 -16.30 3.28 11.94
N PHE A 67 -17.00 3.65 10.87
CA PHE A 67 -16.44 4.37 9.74
C PHE A 67 -16.51 5.87 9.98
N ASN A 68 -15.35 6.51 9.92
CA ASN A 68 -15.20 7.95 9.82
C ASN A 68 -13.77 8.25 9.35
N TYR A 69 -13.53 9.51 8.98
CA TYR A 69 -12.24 9.97 8.47
C TYR A 69 -11.06 9.66 9.40
N LEU A 70 -11.17 9.96 10.70
CA LEU A 70 -10.09 9.74 11.66
C LEU A 70 -9.82 8.26 11.88
N ARG A 71 -10.85 7.41 11.85
CA ARG A 71 -10.68 5.97 11.92
C ARG A 71 -9.92 5.44 10.69
N GLY A 72 -10.22 5.99 9.50
CA GLY A 72 -9.49 5.66 8.27
C GLY A 72 -7.99 5.94 8.39
N ILE A 73 -7.62 7.09 8.95
CA ILE A 73 -6.21 7.43 9.22
C ILE A 73 -5.57 6.44 10.19
N SER A 74 -6.23 6.18 11.32
CA SER A 74 -5.72 5.29 12.37
C SER A 74 -5.49 3.86 11.84
N ASP A 75 -6.47 3.32 11.11
CA ASP A 75 -6.40 1.97 10.55
C ASP A 75 -5.32 1.89 9.46
N ALA A 76 -5.17 2.92 8.64
CA ALA A 76 -4.14 2.97 7.62
C ALA A 76 -2.73 3.09 8.18
N GLN A 77 -2.54 3.81 9.29
CA GLN A 77 -1.26 3.86 10.01
C GLN A 77 -0.91 2.49 10.61
N PHE A 78 -1.91 1.81 11.18
CA PHE A 78 -1.73 0.45 11.67
C PHE A 78 -1.35 -0.51 10.52
N ALA A 79 -2.09 -0.48 9.41
CA ALA A 79 -1.79 -1.30 8.23
C ALA A 79 -0.39 -1.05 7.68
N LEU A 80 0.02 0.22 7.59
CA LEU A 80 1.36 0.60 7.14
C LEU A 80 2.45 -0.03 8.01
N ALA A 81 2.35 0.12 9.34
CA ALA A 81 3.32 -0.43 10.29
C ALA A 81 3.37 -1.96 10.27
N GLU A 82 2.23 -2.63 10.06
CA GLU A 82 2.16 -4.08 9.94
C GLU A 82 2.75 -4.58 8.62
N ALA A 83 2.44 -3.92 7.49
CA ALA A 83 3.00 -4.27 6.19
C ALA A 83 4.53 -4.09 6.16
N GLU A 84 5.03 -2.99 6.72
CA GLU A 84 6.48 -2.72 6.83
C GLU A 84 7.19 -3.76 7.71
N TYR A 85 6.59 -4.15 8.84
CA TYR A 85 7.16 -5.20 9.69
C TYR A 85 7.21 -6.57 9.02
N LEU A 86 6.20 -6.89 8.21
CA LEU A 86 6.19 -8.12 7.44
C LEU A 86 7.23 -8.11 6.31
N GLY A 87 7.76 -6.94 5.94
CA GLY A 87 8.63 -6.76 4.78
C GLY A 87 7.85 -6.79 3.46
N ALA A 88 6.57 -6.42 3.49
CA ALA A 88 5.75 -6.34 2.29
C ALA A 88 6.34 -5.30 1.31
N PRO A 89 6.45 -5.62 0.02
CA PRO A 89 6.93 -4.66 -0.97
C PRO A 89 5.89 -3.55 -1.16
N LYS A 90 6.37 -2.32 -1.38
CA LYS A 90 5.52 -1.20 -1.75
C LYS A 90 4.77 -1.49 -3.05
N GLY A 91 3.61 -0.88 -3.24
CA GLY A 91 2.80 -1.01 -4.45
C GLY A 91 1.87 -2.23 -4.51
N ILE A 92 1.90 -3.13 -3.52
CA ILE A 92 0.85 -4.14 -3.36
C ILE A 92 -0.40 -3.52 -2.72
N ALA A 93 -1.53 -4.24 -2.76
CA ALA A 93 -2.78 -3.80 -2.17
C ALA A 93 -2.94 -4.24 -0.71
N ILE A 94 -3.55 -3.35 0.08
CA ILE A 94 -4.10 -3.66 1.39
C ILE A 94 -5.61 -3.45 1.34
N TYR A 95 -6.38 -4.50 1.58
CA TYR A 95 -7.84 -4.48 1.53
C TYR A 95 -8.43 -4.16 2.90
N PHE A 96 -9.01 -2.96 3.03
CA PHE A 96 -9.75 -2.53 4.22
C PHE A 96 -11.18 -3.04 4.14
N THR A 97 -11.70 -3.59 5.23
CA THR A 97 -12.96 -4.33 5.22
C THR A 97 -14.16 -3.47 5.63
N VAL A 98 -15.27 -3.65 4.90
CA VAL A 98 -16.62 -3.27 5.31
C VAL A 98 -17.38 -4.58 5.52
N ASP A 99 -17.29 -5.13 6.73
CA ASP A 99 -17.71 -6.50 7.03
C ASP A 99 -19.10 -6.56 7.66
N TYR A 100 -20.07 -5.98 6.97
CA TYR A 100 -21.49 -6.05 7.32
C TYR A 100 -22.36 -5.65 6.13
N GLU A 101 -23.67 -5.84 6.28
CA GLU A 101 -24.66 -5.40 5.30
C GLU A 101 -24.86 -3.87 5.33
N ALA A 102 -23.88 -3.12 4.80
CA ALA A 102 -23.92 -1.67 4.73
C ALA A 102 -25.12 -1.17 3.92
N GLN A 103 -25.90 -0.29 4.53
CA GLN A 103 -27.08 0.31 3.92
C GLN A 103 -26.71 1.62 3.18
N PRO A 104 -27.57 2.14 2.28
CA PRO A 104 -27.27 3.37 1.54
C PRO A 104 -26.87 4.57 2.42
N GLU A 105 -27.45 4.70 3.61
CA GLU A 105 -27.15 5.73 4.61
C GLU A 105 -25.74 5.63 5.22
N ASP A 106 -25.10 4.46 5.13
CA ASP A 106 -23.74 4.23 5.65
C ASP A 106 -22.65 4.66 4.67
N MET A 107 -22.99 4.71 3.38
CA MET A 107 -22.03 4.96 2.30
C MET A 107 -21.25 6.28 2.46
N PRO A 108 -21.86 7.39 2.93
CA PRO A 108 -21.09 8.61 3.23
C PRO A 108 -19.99 8.40 4.28
N ALA A 109 -20.25 7.64 5.35
CA ALA A 109 -19.27 7.38 6.39
C ALA A 109 -18.12 6.48 5.89
N ILE A 110 -18.44 5.48 5.06
CA ILE A 110 -17.46 4.61 4.40
C ILE A 110 -16.57 5.39 3.43
N LYS A 111 -17.15 6.35 2.68
CA LYS A 111 -16.38 7.25 1.80
C LYS A 111 -15.43 8.14 2.58
N GLU A 112 -15.88 8.70 3.71
CA GLU A 112 -15.01 9.49 4.60
C GLU A 112 -13.89 8.64 5.20
N TYR A 113 -14.19 7.40 5.59
CA TYR A 113 -13.17 6.45 6.03
C TYR A 113 -12.11 6.21 4.94
N LEU A 114 -12.52 5.92 3.70
CA LEU A 114 -11.60 5.73 2.57
C LEU A 114 -10.76 6.99 2.31
N ARG A 115 -11.35 8.18 2.39
CA ARG A 115 -10.63 9.45 2.30
C ARG A 115 -9.51 9.54 3.34
N GLY A 116 -9.78 9.10 4.58
CA GLY A 116 -8.78 9.01 5.64
C GLY A 116 -7.66 8.01 5.32
N VAL A 117 -8.01 6.82 4.82
CA VAL A 117 -7.05 5.78 4.42
C VAL A 117 -6.09 6.29 3.35
N HIS A 118 -6.62 6.98 2.33
CA HIS A 118 -5.82 7.54 1.24
C HIS A 118 -4.75 8.53 1.73
N THR A 119 -5.00 9.29 2.79
CA THR A 119 -4.01 10.26 3.31
C THR A 119 -2.71 9.62 3.79
N VAL A 120 -2.76 8.33 4.16
CA VAL A 120 -1.61 7.60 4.71
C VAL A 120 -0.95 6.71 3.67
N LEU A 121 -1.73 6.02 2.85
CA LEU A 121 -1.24 4.96 1.96
C LEU A 121 -0.90 5.40 0.54
N THR A 122 -1.45 6.52 0.05
CA THR A 122 -1.21 6.97 -1.33
C THR A 122 0.30 7.10 -1.60
N GLY A 123 0.76 6.48 -2.68
CA GLY A 123 2.18 6.44 -3.05
C GLY A 123 3.03 5.40 -2.28
N LYS A 124 2.44 4.60 -1.39
CA LYS A 124 3.12 3.54 -0.62
C LYS A 124 2.53 2.16 -0.91
N TYR A 125 1.22 2.02 -0.76
CA TYR A 125 0.45 0.80 -1.04
C TYR A 125 -0.82 1.17 -1.80
N LEU A 126 -1.34 0.23 -2.59
CA LEU A 126 -2.63 0.39 -3.25
C LEU A 126 -3.74 0.27 -2.20
N VAL A 127 -4.70 1.18 -2.24
CA VAL A 127 -5.87 1.14 -1.36
C VAL A 127 -6.88 0.15 -1.92
N GLY A 128 -7.11 -0.94 -1.20
CA GLY A 128 -8.15 -1.91 -1.49
C GLY A 128 -9.35 -1.76 -0.57
N ILE A 129 -10.56 -2.07 -1.07
CA ILE A 129 -11.78 -2.17 -0.25
C ILE A 129 -12.39 -3.56 -0.37
N TYR A 130 -12.80 -4.12 0.76
CA TYR A 130 -13.65 -5.31 0.82
C TYR A 130 -15.08 -4.94 1.23
N GLY A 131 -16.08 -5.56 0.59
CA GLY A 131 -17.48 -5.37 0.96
C GLY A 131 -18.47 -5.89 -0.09
N SER A 132 -19.75 -5.56 0.12
CA SER A 132 -20.83 -5.96 -0.78
C SER A 132 -20.79 -5.20 -2.12
N TYR A 133 -21.60 -5.64 -3.09
CA TYR A 133 -21.84 -4.92 -4.35
C TYR A 133 -22.17 -3.44 -4.13
N ALA A 134 -22.99 -3.13 -3.12
CA ALA A 134 -23.36 -1.75 -2.81
C ALA A 134 -22.13 -0.92 -2.38
N VAL A 135 -21.24 -1.50 -1.58
CA VAL A 135 -19.97 -0.90 -1.18
C VAL A 135 -19.07 -0.68 -2.40
N MET A 136 -18.94 -1.67 -3.29
CA MET A 136 -18.13 -1.55 -4.51
C MET A 136 -18.58 -0.36 -5.38
N VAL A 137 -19.89 -0.25 -5.63
CA VAL A 137 -20.47 0.84 -6.42
C VAL A 137 -20.26 2.19 -5.74
N ALA A 138 -20.52 2.28 -4.43
CA ALA A 138 -20.36 3.52 -3.69
C ALA A 138 -18.89 3.98 -3.64
N ALA A 139 -17.96 3.06 -3.35
CA ALA A 139 -16.54 3.35 -3.28
C ALA A 139 -15.98 3.79 -4.63
N LYS A 140 -16.42 3.17 -5.72
CA LYS A 140 -16.02 3.56 -7.08
C LYS A 140 -16.44 5.00 -7.44
N SER A 141 -17.53 5.48 -6.83
CA SER A 141 -18.08 6.82 -7.05
C SER A 141 -17.61 7.84 -6.00
N ALA A 142 -16.63 7.50 -5.16
CA ALA A 142 -16.07 8.44 -4.18
C ALA A 142 -15.11 9.44 -4.83
N ASP A 143 -14.87 10.57 -4.18
CA ASP A 143 -13.87 11.56 -4.62
C ASP A 143 -12.45 10.98 -4.63
N TYR A 144 -12.20 10.02 -3.73
CA TYR A 144 -10.98 9.23 -3.62
C TYR A 144 -11.35 7.74 -3.72
N PRO A 145 -11.53 7.21 -4.95
CA PRO A 145 -11.89 5.83 -5.13
C PRO A 145 -10.69 4.91 -4.83
N PRO A 146 -10.93 3.72 -4.24
CA PRO A 146 -9.87 2.75 -4.01
C PRO A 146 -9.31 2.23 -5.34
N ASP A 147 -8.04 1.83 -5.30
CA ASP A 147 -7.31 1.25 -6.42
C ASP A 147 -7.78 -0.18 -6.71
N ARG A 148 -8.16 -0.93 -5.67
CA ARG A 148 -8.53 -2.35 -5.76
C ARG A 148 -9.84 -2.65 -5.03
N TYR A 149 -10.53 -3.69 -5.52
CA TYR A 149 -11.90 -4.02 -5.12
C TYR A 149 -11.99 -5.51 -4.85
N PHE A 150 -12.37 -5.87 -3.62
CA PHE A 150 -12.59 -7.23 -3.16
C PHE A 150 -14.08 -7.37 -2.80
N GLN A 151 -14.86 -7.90 -3.73
CA GLN A 151 -16.30 -8.02 -3.50
C GLN A 151 -16.64 -9.36 -2.84
N THR A 152 -17.46 -9.35 -1.80
CA THR A 152 -18.10 -10.58 -1.29
C THR A 152 -19.45 -10.85 -1.96
N TYR A 153 -19.77 -12.12 -2.20
CA TYR A 153 -21.11 -12.53 -2.60
C TYR A 153 -22.15 -12.28 -1.49
N ALA A 154 -21.72 -12.29 -0.22
CA ALA A 154 -22.56 -11.94 0.91
C ALA A 154 -23.07 -10.51 0.74
N TRP A 155 -24.33 -10.27 1.12
CA TRP A 155 -24.96 -8.94 1.06
C TRP A 155 -25.05 -8.31 -0.35
N SER A 156 -24.64 -9.05 -1.39
CA SER A 156 -24.61 -8.57 -2.78
C SER A 156 -25.84 -8.97 -3.59
N TYR A 157 -26.72 -9.82 -3.03
CA TYR A 157 -27.99 -10.22 -3.66
C TYR A 157 -27.81 -10.75 -5.10
N GLY A 158 -26.74 -11.51 -5.33
CA GLY A 158 -26.39 -12.07 -6.64
C GLY A 158 -25.78 -11.08 -7.64
N LYS A 159 -25.62 -9.81 -7.28
CA LYS A 159 -25.00 -8.79 -8.14
C LYS A 159 -23.48 -8.82 -8.05
N GLN A 160 -22.82 -8.47 -9.14
CA GLN A 160 -21.37 -8.31 -9.19
C GLN A 160 -21.03 -7.00 -9.90
N ALA A 161 -20.09 -6.25 -9.33
CA ALA A 161 -19.43 -5.11 -9.96
C ALA A 161 -18.06 -5.56 -10.47
N PRO A 162 -17.40 -4.78 -11.35
CA PRO A 162 -15.98 -5.00 -11.66
C PRO A 162 -15.16 -5.08 -10.37
N ASN A 163 -14.46 -6.19 -10.18
CA ASN A 163 -13.69 -6.49 -8.99
C ASN A 163 -12.35 -7.14 -9.36
N HIS A 164 -11.40 -7.05 -8.44
CA HIS A 164 -10.09 -7.70 -8.56
C HIS A 164 -10.06 -9.02 -7.77
N ILE A 165 -10.86 -9.09 -6.71
CA ILE A 165 -11.10 -10.31 -5.96
C ILE A 165 -12.61 -10.47 -5.77
N TYR A 166 -13.12 -11.69 -5.94
CA TYR A 166 -14.51 -12.04 -5.67
C TYR A 166 -14.58 -13.23 -4.71
N GLN A 167 -15.03 -12.99 -3.48
CA GLN A 167 -15.33 -14.05 -2.52
C GLN A 167 -16.68 -14.67 -2.91
N TYR A 168 -16.68 -15.95 -3.27
CA TYR A 168 -17.86 -16.63 -3.82
C TYR A 168 -18.41 -17.74 -2.92
N SER A 169 -17.72 -18.07 -1.84
CA SER A 169 -18.16 -19.07 -0.85
C SER A 169 -17.45 -18.84 0.47
N ASN A 170 -18.18 -18.92 1.58
CA ASN A 170 -17.60 -18.79 2.92
C ASN A 170 -17.67 -20.09 3.73
N ASN A 171 -16.93 -20.14 4.84
CA ASN A 171 -16.96 -21.21 5.85
C ASN A 171 -16.74 -22.62 5.29
N VAL A 172 -15.80 -22.76 4.35
CA VAL A 172 -15.45 -24.06 3.76
C VAL A 172 -14.13 -24.59 4.32
N THR A 173 -13.82 -25.84 3.98
CA THR A 173 -12.50 -26.43 4.25
C THR A 173 -11.83 -26.79 2.92
N VAL A 174 -10.62 -26.28 2.70
CA VAL A 174 -9.77 -26.62 1.55
C VAL A 174 -8.48 -27.22 2.08
N ALA A 175 -8.17 -28.45 1.70
CA ALA A 175 -6.96 -29.16 2.15
C ALA A 175 -6.75 -29.16 3.68
N GLY A 176 -7.85 -29.24 4.45
CA GLY A 176 -7.83 -29.23 5.91
C GLY A 176 -7.73 -27.84 6.56
N VAL A 177 -7.77 -26.76 5.78
CA VAL A 177 -7.77 -25.37 6.25
C VAL A 177 -9.17 -24.78 6.17
N ALA A 178 -9.68 -24.25 7.27
CA ALA A 178 -10.92 -23.47 7.29
C ALA A 178 -10.68 -22.10 6.62
N CYS A 179 -11.46 -21.80 5.58
CA CYS A 179 -11.25 -20.65 4.73
C CYS A 179 -12.52 -20.25 3.98
N ASP A 180 -12.45 -19.08 3.37
CA ASP A 180 -13.37 -18.63 2.34
C ASP A 180 -12.69 -18.77 0.97
N LYS A 181 -13.48 -18.91 -0.10
CA LYS A 181 -12.98 -19.11 -1.46
C LYS A 181 -13.14 -17.87 -2.31
N ASP A 182 -12.07 -17.57 -3.03
CA ASP A 182 -11.97 -16.38 -3.87
C ASP A 182 -11.60 -16.71 -5.31
N TYR A 183 -12.14 -15.91 -6.22
CA TYR A 183 -11.50 -15.69 -7.51
C TYR A 183 -10.62 -14.45 -7.41
N VAL A 184 -9.32 -14.62 -7.64
CA VAL A 184 -8.31 -13.56 -7.51
C VAL A 184 -7.76 -13.24 -8.89
N ASN A 185 -7.82 -12.00 -9.35
CA ASN A 185 -7.23 -11.58 -10.62
C ASN A 185 -5.73 -11.31 -10.45
N ASP A 186 -4.96 -11.44 -11.53
CA ASP A 186 -3.50 -11.28 -11.49
C ASP A 186 -3.08 -9.82 -11.16
N ASP A 187 -3.95 -8.86 -11.45
CA ASP A 187 -3.76 -7.43 -11.17
C ASP A 187 -4.28 -6.98 -9.79
N ALA A 188 -4.67 -7.92 -8.91
CA ALA A 188 -5.25 -7.65 -7.59
C ALA A 188 -4.27 -7.05 -6.55
N GLY A 189 -3.11 -6.54 -6.97
CA GLY A 189 -2.11 -5.95 -6.08
C GLY A 189 -1.47 -7.00 -5.18
N LEU A 190 -1.05 -8.12 -5.76
CA LEU A 190 -0.56 -9.30 -5.04
C LEU A 190 0.91 -9.15 -4.66
N TRP A 191 1.25 -9.65 -3.48
CA TRP A 191 2.62 -9.95 -3.09
C TRP A 191 3.04 -11.30 -3.64
N ILE A 192 3.96 -11.28 -4.59
CA ILE A 192 4.56 -12.46 -5.19
C ILE A 192 6.07 -12.46 -4.94
N VAL A 193 6.69 -13.63 -4.94
CA VAL A 193 8.15 -13.71 -5.10
C VAL A 193 8.45 -13.30 -6.53
N GLU A 194 9.29 -12.28 -6.72
CA GLU A 194 9.88 -12.05 -8.03
C GLU A 194 10.67 -13.31 -8.40
N THR A 195 10.11 -14.12 -9.28
CA THR A 195 10.87 -15.21 -9.88
C THR A 195 11.96 -14.54 -10.70
N THR A 196 13.20 -14.65 -10.25
CA THR A 196 14.38 -14.32 -11.04
C THR A 196 14.44 -15.27 -12.25
N ALA A 197 13.64 -14.99 -13.26
CA ALA A 197 13.90 -15.43 -14.61
C ALA A 197 15.11 -14.62 -15.09
N ASN A 198 16.32 -15.08 -14.75
CA ASN A 198 17.57 -14.79 -15.45
C ASN A 198 17.67 -13.39 -16.10
N THR A 199 17.42 -12.33 -15.35
CA THR A 199 18.13 -11.08 -15.57
C THR A 199 19.26 -11.12 -14.57
N ALA A 200 20.44 -11.51 -15.06
CA ALA A 200 21.66 -11.00 -14.47
C ALA A 200 21.40 -9.52 -14.19
N VAL A 201 21.57 -9.10 -12.94
CA VAL A 201 21.77 -7.69 -12.65
C VAL A 201 23.07 -7.37 -13.36
N GLU A 202 22.99 -7.01 -14.64
CA GLU A 202 23.96 -6.10 -15.18
C GLU A 202 23.94 -4.92 -14.22
N LYS A 203 25.08 -4.66 -13.60
CA LYS A 203 25.36 -3.35 -13.03
C LYS A 203 25.20 -2.37 -14.18
N GLY A 204 23.98 -1.90 -14.39
CA GLY A 204 23.69 -0.79 -15.26
C GLY A 204 24.29 0.45 -14.62
N SER A 205 25.57 0.68 -14.87
CA SER A 205 26.07 2.04 -15.01
C SER A 205 25.51 2.60 -16.32
N GLU A 206 24.20 2.74 -16.40
CA GLU A 206 23.61 3.66 -17.35
C GLU A 206 23.68 5.03 -16.68
N ASN A 207 24.33 5.98 -17.35
CA ASN A 207 24.36 7.36 -16.91
C ASN A 207 22.92 7.87 -16.79
N MET A 208 22.35 7.82 -15.58
CA MET A 208 21.09 8.51 -15.26
C MET A 208 21.31 10.00 -15.54
N ASN A 209 20.88 10.46 -16.72
CA ASN A 209 20.95 11.86 -17.09
C ASN A 209 19.83 12.62 -16.38
N LEU A 210 20.04 12.92 -15.10
CA LEU A 210 19.11 13.67 -14.27
C LEU A 210 19.25 15.17 -14.59
N GLU A 211 18.31 15.74 -15.36
CA GLU A 211 18.32 17.18 -15.64
C GLU A 211 18.08 18.01 -14.36
N VAL A 212 17.08 17.63 -13.56
CA VAL A 212 16.78 18.20 -12.24
C VAL A 212 16.55 17.05 -11.26
N ALA A 213 17.01 17.19 -10.02
CA ALA A 213 16.67 16.30 -8.92
C ALA A 213 16.33 17.12 -7.66
N VAL A 214 15.45 16.56 -6.82
CA VAL A 214 15.14 17.12 -5.50
C VAL A 214 15.81 16.25 -4.44
N LEU A 215 16.46 16.87 -3.45
CA LEU A 215 17.00 16.22 -2.27
C LEU A 215 16.31 16.76 -1.02
N MET A 216 15.61 15.93 -0.25
CA MET A 216 15.07 16.31 1.06
C MET A 216 16.02 15.94 2.20
N ASP A 217 16.05 16.76 3.23
CA ASP A 217 16.92 16.59 4.40
C ASP A 217 16.32 15.66 5.46
N THR A 218 15.10 15.94 5.90
CA THR A 218 14.39 15.14 6.91
C THR A 218 12.95 14.82 6.50
N GLU A 219 12.28 13.92 7.24
CA GLU A 219 10.87 13.60 7.01
C GLU A 219 9.93 14.81 7.09
N GLU A 220 10.34 15.85 7.83
CA GLU A 220 9.55 17.08 7.95
C GLU A 220 9.50 17.88 6.64
N ASP A 221 10.48 17.69 5.76
CA ASP A 221 10.61 18.36 4.48
C ASP A 221 9.86 17.63 3.35
N PHE A 222 9.28 16.45 3.64
CA PHE A 222 8.73 15.54 2.63
C PHE A 222 7.69 16.20 1.73
N TRP A 223 6.67 16.86 2.31
CA TRP A 223 5.60 17.47 1.54
C TRP A 223 6.09 18.61 0.65
N SER A 224 6.98 19.45 1.21
CA SER A 224 7.62 20.54 0.48
C SER A 224 8.45 20.01 -0.70
N ALA A 225 9.19 18.92 -0.50
CA ALA A 225 10.00 18.29 -1.54
C ALA A 225 9.16 17.66 -2.67
N ILE A 226 8.01 17.07 -2.32
CA ILE A 226 7.06 16.55 -3.31
C ILE A 226 6.48 17.67 -4.18
N ASP A 227 6.09 18.80 -3.58
CA ASP A 227 5.56 19.93 -4.34
C ASP A 227 6.61 20.54 -5.28
N VAL A 228 7.87 20.65 -4.81
CA VAL A 228 9.01 21.07 -5.63
C VAL A 228 9.24 20.10 -6.79
N SER A 229 9.24 18.78 -6.54
CA SER A 229 9.40 17.76 -7.59
C SER A 229 8.30 17.89 -8.65
N ARG A 230 7.03 18.04 -8.26
CA ARG A 230 5.89 18.20 -9.17
C ARG A 230 6.04 19.43 -10.06
N SER A 231 6.44 20.57 -9.50
CA SER A 231 6.65 21.81 -10.25
C SER A 231 7.81 21.71 -11.26
N ASN A 232 8.76 20.81 -11.01
CA ASN A 232 9.92 20.54 -11.87
C ASN A 232 9.69 19.29 -12.75
N GLY A 233 8.46 19.06 -13.19
CA GLY A 233 8.12 17.99 -14.14
C GLY A 233 8.10 16.60 -13.53
N ASN A 234 7.82 16.48 -12.22
CA ASN A 234 7.89 15.23 -11.45
C ASN A 234 9.31 14.60 -11.47
N CYS A 235 10.33 15.43 -11.27
CA CYS A 235 11.72 14.99 -11.27
C CYS A 235 12.04 14.07 -10.07
N ALA A 236 13.15 13.32 -10.17
CA ALA A 236 13.57 12.36 -9.15
C ALA A 236 13.73 13.01 -7.77
N LEU A 237 13.33 12.31 -6.72
CA LEU A 237 13.44 12.74 -5.33
C LEU A 237 14.36 11.78 -4.56
N PHE A 238 15.34 12.37 -3.87
CA PHE A 238 16.32 11.70 -3.03
C PHE A 238 16.15 12.16 -1.58
N VAL A 239 16.59 11.34 -0.64
CA VAL A 239 16.48 11.60 0.80
C VAL A 239 17.86 11.48 1.42
N ARG A 240 18.24 12.43 2.28
CA ARG A 240 19.45 12.27 3.12
C ARG A 240 19.22 11.16 4.16
N PRO A 241 20.25 10.36 4.50
CA PRO A 241 20.11 9.32 5.52
C PRO A 241 19.78 9.84 6.93
N SER A 242 20.18 11.07 7.23
CA SER A 242 19.85 11.82 8.44
C SER A 242 20.08 13.32 8.21
N HIS A 243 19.64 14.16 9.15
CA HIS A 243 19.82 15.62 9.09
C HIS A 243 21.27 16.01 8.73
N ASN A 244 21.44 16.76 7.65
CA ASN A 244 22.70 17.22 7.05
C ASN A 244 23.71 16.12 6.67
N ALA A 245 23.32 14.84 6.66
CA ALA A 245 24.20 13.75 6.25
C ALA A 245 24.52 13.82 4.76
N THR A 246 25.69 13.34 4.36
CA THR A 246 26.14 13.34 2.96
C THR A 246 25.05 12.86 2.00
N PRO A 247 24.75 13.63 0.93
CA PRO A 247 23.71 13.27 -0.03
C PRO A 247 24.02 11.94 -0.73
N PRO A 248 22.99 11.20 -1.19
CA PRO A 248 23.18 10.07 -2.08
C PRO A 248 24.00 10.48 -3.31
N ALA A 249 24.99 9.67 -3.69
CA ALA A 249 25.90 10.00 -4.80
C ALA A 249 25.16 10.20 -6.13
N ASP A 250 24.02 9.53 -6.33
CA ASP A 250 23.21 9.68 -7.55
C ASP A 250 22.46 11.02 -7.59
N ALA A 251 22.06 11.58 -6.45
CA ALA A 251 21.47 12.93 -6.39
C ALA A 251 22.48 13.98 -6.87
N MET A 252 23.75 13.80 -6.50
CA MET A 252 24.85 14.69 -6.86
C MET A 252 25.27 14.62 -8.34
N LYS A 253 24.68 13.70 -9.12
CA LYS A 253 24.90 13.59 -10.57
C LYS A 253 23.91 14.44 -11.38
N ALA A 254 22.89 15.01 -10.74
CA ALA A 254 21.92 15.85 -11.44
C ALA A 254 22.57 17.12 -11.99
N LYS A 255 22.13 17.60 -13.15
CA LYS A 255 22.63 18.89 -13.68
C LYS A 255 22.20 20.07 -12.82
N HIS A 256 21.05 19.95 -12.17
CA HIS A 256 20.54 20.89 -11.17
C HIS A 256 19.97 20.11 -9.99
N LEU A 257 20.46 20.42 -8.78
CA LEU A 257 19.98 19.81 -7.55
C LEU A 257 19.20 20.84 -6.73
N ILE A 258 17.96 20.54 -6.37
CA ILE A 258 17.15 21.38 -5.49
C ILE A 258 17.10 20.71 -4.13
N THR A 259 17.76 21.32 -3.15
CA THR A 259 17.81 20.80 -1.77
C THR A 259 16.70 21.45 -0.96
N VAL A 260 15.85 20.63 -0.34
CA VAL A 260 14.70 21.06 0.48
C VAL A 260 14.95 20.67 1.94
N GLY A 261 15.14 21.68 2.78
CA GLY A 261 15.59 21.53 4.16
C GLY A 261 17.10 21.35 4.29
N GLY A 262 17.59 21.46 5.53
CA GLY A 262 18.99 21.27 5.87
C GLY A 262 19.96 22.27 5.23
N ALA A 263 21.23 21.88 5.17
CA ALA A 263 22.33 22.66 4.65
C ALA A 263 22.62 22.33 3.18
N THR A 264 23.40 23.21 2.54
CA THR A 264 23.94 23.00 1.19
C THR A 264 24.67 21.66 1.06
N THR A 265 24.60 21.09 -0.14
CA THR A 265 25.26 19.84 -0.52
C THR A 265 26.67 20.07 -1.08
N GLY A 266 26.99 21.31 -1.46
CA GLY A 266 28.18 21.64 -2.26
C GLY A 266 28.03 21.28 -3.75
N HIS A 267 26.83 20.95 -4.22
CA HIS A 267 26.58 20.72 -5.64
C HIS A 267 26.79 22.04 -6.44
N PRO A 268 27.52 22.03 -7.57
CA PRO A 268 27.91 23.28 -8.26
C PRO A 268 26.73 24.07 -8.83
N ASN A 269 25.60 23.40 -9.07
CA ASN A 269 24.34 24.02 -9.49
C ASN A 269 23.24 23.59 -8.52
N GLU A 270 23.24 24.18 -7.33
CA GLU A 270 22.28 23.89 -6.26
C GLU A 270 21.28 25.04 -6.09
N THR A 271 20.01 24.70 -5.87
CA THR A 271 19.04 25.62 -5.27
C THR A 271 18.68 25.12 -3.89
N LEU A 272 19.05 25.87 -2.84
CA LEU A 272 18.70 25.54 -1.48
C LEU A 272 17.39 26.23 -1.08
N LEU A 273 16.40 25.42 -0.70
CA LEU A 273 15.11 25.83 -0.16
C LEU A 273 15.06 25.35 1.28
N SER A 274 15.55 26.17 2.22
CA SER A 274 15.70 25.77 3.62
C SER A 274 15.46 26.96 4.55
N GLY A 275 15.05 26.67 5.78
CA GLY A 275 14.95 27.63 6.88
C GLY A 275 15.35 26.99 8.21
N ASP A 276 15.26 27.76 9.31
CA ASP A 276 15.66 27.31 10.64
C ASP A 276 14.83 26.12 11.16
N ASP A 277 13.64 25.93 10.61
CA ASP A 277 12.73 24.82 10.87
C ASP A 277 11.91 24.47 9.62
N LYS A 278 11.06 23.44 9.72
CA LYS A 278 10.19 23.01 8.61
C LYS A 278 9.25 24.09 8.07
N PHE A 279 8.85 25.07 8.89
CA PHE A 279 7.99 26.16 8.44
C PHE A 279 8.80 27.20 7.66
N GLY A 280 10.04 27.46 8.08
CA GLY A 280 11.01 28.23 7.32
C GLY A 280 11.31 27.59 5.97
N THR A 281 11.55 26.27 5.95
CA THR A 281 11.70 25.50 4.71
C THR A 281 10.46 25.60 3.81
N ALA A 282 9.27 25.40 4.37
CA ALA A 282 8.02 25.53 3.61
C ALA A 282 7.81 26.94 3.06
N ALA A 283 8.20 27.99 3.79
CA ALA A 283 8.15 29.36 3.32
C ALA A 283 9.13 29.62 2.17
N ALA A 284 10.35 29.05 2.24
CA ALA A 284 11.32 29.09 1.15
C ALA A 284 10.80 28.38 -0.10
N VAL A 285 10.19 27.20 0.07
CA VAL A 285 9.55 26.45 -1.03
C VAL A 285 8.38 27.22 -1.63
N LYS A 286 7.51 27.81 -0.81
CA LYS A 286 6.40 28.65 -1.30
C LYS A 286 6.92 29.77 -2.20
N LYS A 287 7.97 30.48 -1.78
CA LYS A 287 8.58 31.55 -2.59
C LYS A 287 9.15 31.03 -3.92
N TYR A 288 9.69 29.81 -3.93
CA TYR A 288 10.22 29.19 -5.13
C TYR A 288 9.12 28.78 -6.13
N LEU A 289 7.98 28.29 -5.63
CA LEU A 289 6.87 27.80 -6.45
C LEU A 289 6.00 28.92 -7.07
N GLY A 290 6.02 30.12 -6.49
CA GLY A 290 5.17 31.26 -6.88
C GLY A 290 3.83 31.27 -6.15
#